data_AF-A0A2V9Z455-F1
#
_entry.id   AF-A0A2V9Z455-F1
#
_cell.length_a   1.000
_cell.length_b   1.000
_cell.length_c   1.000
_cell.angle_alpha   90.00
_cell.angle_beta   90.00
_cell.angle_gamma   90.00
#
_symmetry.space_group_name_H-M   'P 1'
#
loop_
_entity.id
_entity.type
_entity.pdbx_description
1 polymer ?
#
loop_
_entity_poly.entity_id
_entity_poly.type
_entity_poly.pdbx_seq_one_letter_code
_entity_poly.pdbx_strand_id
1 'polypeptide(L)'
;LTFTTTSLPPAIPQQRYEAKLEAIGGTPPLNWSISDGTLPPGLQLDPKSGLISGTPEQGGQFRFTVTVTDSGSPAQTTKREFLLGSAKALTLEWGVYPAVQSDQINGSVKVSNGTKDVFDQTVIVVAVNEYGKAFALGYERFDLKPDTANVEIKFGSSLPRGRYVVHADAIAEVPAKNLIYRVRLQT
;
A
#
# COMPACT_ATOMS: atom_id res chain seq x y z
N LEU A 1 -3.34 -34.37 6.43
CA LEU A 1 -3.48 -32.94 6.76
C LEU A 1 -3.18 -32.12 5.51
N THR A 2 -4.09 -31.23 5.08
CA THR A 2 -3.98 -30.48 3.82
C THR A 2 -4.58 -29.08 3.97
N PHE A 3 -3.88 -28.05 3.49
CA PHE A 3 -4.41 -26.67 3.45
C PHE A 3 -5.59 -26.55 2.48
N THR A 4 -6.64 -25.84 2.88
CA THR A 4 -7.76 -25.45 2.01
C THR A 4 -7.72 -23.98 1.63
N THR A 5 -7.23 -23.09 2.51
CA THR A 5 -7.10 -21.66 2.18
C THR A 5 -6.09 -21.45 1.06
N THR A 6 -6.54 -20.86 -0.06
CA THR A 6 -5.70 -20.69 -1.26
C THR A 6 -4.98 -19.35 -1.38
N SER A 7 -5.58 -18.32 -0.81
CA SER A 7 -5.11 -16.94 -0.87
C SER A 7 -5.64 -16.18 0.34
N LEU A 8 -5.02 -15.04 0.64
CA LEU A 8 -5.48 -14.13 1.67
C LEU A 8 -6.05 -12.86 1.04
N PRO A 9 -7.13 -12.28 1.60
CA PRO A 9 -7.57 -10.95 1.21
C PRO A 9 -6.43 -9.94 1.42
N PRO A 10 -6.36 -8.88 0.61
CA PRO A 10 -5.37 -7.83 0.86
C PRO A 10 -5.62 -7.17 2.21
N ALA A 11 -4.54 -6.85 2.92
CA ALA A 11 -4.58 -6.05 4.13
C ALA A 11 -4.50 -4.55 3.78
N ILE A 12 -5.07 -3.69 4.61
CA ILE A 12 -4.99 -2.24 4.42
C ILE A 12 -4.32 -1.63 5.66
N PRO A 13 -3.25 -0.84 5.51
CA PRO A 13 -2.58 -0.21 6.63
C PRO A 13 -3.54 0.59 7.51
N GLN A 14 -3.35 0.49 8.82
CA GLN A 14 -4.16 1.16 9.84
C GLN A 14 -5.64 0.70 9.91
N GLN A 15 -6.02 -0.36 9.18
CA GLN A 15 -7.33 -0.98 9.29
C GLN A 15 -7.24 -2.35 9.96
N ARG A 16 -8.25 -2.71 10.77
CA ARG A 16 -8.33 -4.05 11.35
C ARG A 16 -8.41 -5.08 10.24
N TYR A 17 -7.54 -6.08 10.31
CA TYR A 17 -7.47 -7.20 9.39
C TYR A 17 -7.76 -8.49 10.15
N GLU A 18 -8.56 -9.37 9.55
CA GLU A 18 -8.83 -10.71 10.06
C GLU A 18 -8.95 -11.69 8.89
N ALA A 19 -8.16 -12.76 8.92
CA ALA A 19 -8.26 -13.85 7.95
C ALA A 19 -7.93 -15.19 8.62
N LYS A 20 -8.84 -16.15 8.49
CA LYS A 20 -8.67 -17.48 9.05
C LYS A 20 -8.04 -18.42 8.03
N LEU A 21 -6.98 -19.11 8.45
CA LEU A 21 -6.41 -20.23 7.71
C LEU A 21 -7.17 -21.51 8.02
N GLU A 22 -7.38 -22.32 7.00
CA GLU A 22 -8.12 -23.56 7.07
C GLU A 22 -7.31 -24.72 6.47
N ALA A 23 -7.43 -25.88 7.12
CA ALA A 23 -6.85 -27.14 6.70
C ALA A 23 -7.81 -28.27 7.07
N ILE A 24 -7.79 -29.34 6.30
CA ILE A 24 -8.62 -30.54 6.48
C ILE A 24 -7.76 -31.79 6.70
N GLY A 25 -8.35 -32.79 7.36
CA GLY A 25 -7.68 -34.02 7.78
C GLY A 25 -6.70 -33.79 8.95
N GLY A 26 -5.95 -34.85 9.30
CA GLY A 26 -5.09 -34.86 10.48
C GLY A 26 -5.87 -35.04 11.80
N THR A 27 -5.14 -35.14 12.90
CA THR A 27 -5.69 -35.32 14.26
C THR A 27 -5.67 -34.00 15.04
N PRO A 28 -6.82 -33.43 15.42
CA PRO A 28 -6.86 -32.24 16.28
C PRO A 28 -6.23 -32.48 17.67
N PRO A 29 -5.64 -31.45 18.30
CA PRO A 29 -5.58 -30.05 17.86
C PRO A 29 -4.56 -29.80 16.75
N LEU A 30 -4.90 -28.87 15.85
CA LEU A 30 -3.96 -28.34 14.86
C LEU A 30 -3.15 -27.19 15.48
N ASN A 31 -1.86 -27.13 15.15
CA ASN A 31 -0.95 -26.08 15.57
C ASN A 31 -0.36 -25.36 14.36
N TRP A 32 -0.48 -24.03 14.35
CA TRP A 32 -0.13 -23.16 13.23
C TRP A 32 1.10 -22.33 13.58
N SER A 33 2.05 -22.22 12.64
CA SER A 33 3.22 -21.38 12.82
C SER A 33 3.69 -20.78 11.50
N ILE A 34 4.40 -19.66 11.57
CA ILE A 34 5.13 -19.10 10.43
C ILE A 34 6.52 -19.73 10.45
N SER A 35 6.84 -20.52 9.43
CA SER A 35 8.13 -21.22 9.34
C SER A 35 9.16 -20.49 8.49
N ASP A 36 8.74 -19.53 7.67
CA ASP A 36 9.61 -18.69 6.85
C ASP A 36 8.92 -17.36 6.49
N GLY A 37 9.72 -16.31 6.29
CA GLY A 37 9.23 -14.94 6.09
C GLY A 37 8.56 -14.33 7.33
N THR A 38 7.89 -13.19 7.14
CA THR A 38 7.20 -12.46 8.21
C THR A 38 5.83 -11.95 7.74
N LEU A 39 4.89 -11.85 8.69
CA LEU A 39 3.66 -11.10 8.47
C LEU A 39 3.96 -9.59 8.35
N PRO A 40 3.06 -8.80 7.73
CA PRO A 40 3.08 -7.35 7.86
C PRO A 40 3.19 -6.93 9.34
N PRO A 41 4.03 -5.95 9.71
CA PRO A 41 4.10 -5.42 11.06
C PRO A 41 2.71 -5.03 11.57
N GLY A 42 2.37 -5.42 12.80
CA GLY A 42 1.05 -5.22 13.40
C GLY A 42 0.03 -6.35 13.17
N LEU A 43 0.37 -7.37 12.38
CA LEU A 43 -0.41 -8.61 12.28
C LEU A 43 0.26 -9.78 13.03
N GLN A 44 -0.56 -10.67 13.59
CA GLN A 44 -0.12 -11.87 14.28
C GLN A 44 -0.94 -13.09 13.84
N LEU A 45 -0.31 -14.27 13.86
CA LEU A 45 -0.97 -15.55 13.67
C LEU A 45 -1.27 -16.18 15.03
N ASP A 46 -2.53 -16.49 15.29
CA ASP A 46 -2.91 -17.30 16.44
C ASP A 46 -2.55 -18.78 16.18
N PRO A 47 -1.67 -19.39 16.98
CA PRO A 47 -1.15 -20.73 16.72
C PRO A 47 -2.16 -21.84 16.96
N LYS A 48 -3.32 -21.58 17.58
CA LYS A 48 -4.34 -22.59 17.88
C LYS A 48 -5.50 -22.55 16.89
N SER A 49 -5.90 -21.35 16.49
CA SER A 49 -7.07 -21.14 15.62
C SER A 49 -6.70 -20.94 14.15
N GLY A 50 -5.44 -20.63 13.83
CA GLY A 50 -5.01 -20.27 12.48
C GLY A 50 -5.49 -18.88 12.04
N LEU A 51 -6.00 -18.06 12.97
CA LEU A 51 -6.47 -16.71 12.68
C LEU A 51 -5.27 -15.75 12.56
N ILE A 52 -5.12 -15.12 11.40
CA ILE A 52 -4.26 -13.95 11.22
C ILE A 52 -5.09 -12.72 11.56
N SER A 53 -4.67 -11.95 12.55
CA SER A 53 -5.40 -10.74 12.95
C SER A 53 -4.48 -9.61 13.43
N GLY A 54 -5.00 -8.39 13.41
CA GLY A 54 -4.31 -7.20 13.91
C GLY A 54 -4.59 -5.97 13.05
N THR A 55 -3.72 -4.98 13.13
CA THR A 55 -3.79 -3.76 12.31
C THR A 55 -2.43 -3.57 11.65
N PRO A 56 -2.30 -3.74 10.32
CA PRO A 56 -1.01 -3.66 9.67
C PRO A 56 -0.52 -2.21 9.67
N GLU A 57 0.75 -1.98 9.94
CA GLU A 57 1.31 -0.64 10.06
C GLU A 57 1.64 -0.03 8.70
N GLN A 58 2.10 -0.86 7.76
CA GLN A 58 2.64 -0.43 6.47
C GLN A 58 2.10 -1.25 5.29
N GLY A 59 2.02 -0.60 4.14
CA GLY A 59 1.71 -1.21 2.85
C GLY A 59 2.95 -1.89 2.25
N GLY A 60 2.77 -2.99 1.52
CA GLY A 60 3.84 -3.77 0.92
C GLY A 60 3.38 -5.17 0.53
N GLN A 61 4.23 -5.92 -0.17
CA GLN A 61 4.01 -7.34 -0.42
C GLN A 61 4.78 -8.16 0.61
N PHE A 62 4.08 -8.99 1.37
CA PHE A 62 4.66 -9.84 2.40
C PHE A 62 4.49 -11.30 1.99
N ARG A 63 5.62 -11.98 1.78
CA ARG A 63 5.67 -13.40 1.44
C ARG A 63 6.09 -14.17 2.68
N PHE A 64 5.28 -15.15 3.09
CA PHE A 64 5.55 -15.97 4.26
C PHE A 64 5.01 -17.38 4.06
N THR A 65 5.63 -18.36 4.74
CA THR A 65 5.21 -19.75 4.70
C THR A 65 4.59 -20.14 6.03
N VAL A 66 3.34 -20.61 6.00
CA VAL A 66 2.66 -21.18 7.16
C VAL A 66 2.84 -22.68 7.18
N THR A 67 3.21 -23.21 8.34
CA THR A 67 3.21 -24.63 8.65
C THR A 67 2.02 -24.94 9.56
N VAL A 68 1.28 -25.99 9.24
CA VAL A 68 0.28 -26.58 10.14
C VAL A 68 0.68 -28.01 10.48
N THR A 69 0.67 -28.33 11.77
CA THR A 69 1.03 -29.63 12.34
C THR A 69 -0.13 -30.15 13.16
N ASP A 70 -0.48 -31.42 12.99
CA ASP A 70 -1.51 -32.09 13.79
C ASP A 70 -0.92 -32.73 15.06
N SER A 71 -1.77 -33.28 15.93
CA SER A 71 -1.33 -33.95 17.17
C SER A 71 -1.25 -35.48 17.06
N GLY A 72 -1.19 -36.02 15.84
CA GLY A 72 -1.12 -37.46 15.62
C GLY A 72 0.20 -38.08 16.09
N SER A 73 0.24 -39.41 16.15
CA SER A 73 1.49 -40.17 16.34
C SER A 73 1.60 -41.25 15.25
N PRO A 74 2.44 -41.06 14.22
CA PRO A 74 3.30 -39.89 13.98
C PRO A 74 2.50 -38.63 13.62
N ALA A 75 3.04 -37.45 13.94
CA ALA A 75 2.42 -36.18 13.59
C ALA A 75 2.50 -35.92 12.08
N GLN A 76 1.41 -35.38 11.51
CA GLN A 76 1.38 -34.92 10.14
C GLN A 76 1.64 -33.42 10.08
N THR A 77 2.46 -33.00 9.11
CA THR A 77 2.75 -31.59 8.85
C THR A 77 2.50 -31.27 7.39
N THR A 78 1.95 -30.09 7.11
CA THR A 78 1.89 -29.53 5.75
C THR A 78 2.26 -28.06 5.78
N LYS A 79 2.74 -27.53 4.65
CA LYS A 79 3.22 -26.16 4.51
C LYS A 79 2.56 -25.50 3.32
N ARG A 80 2.35 -24.20 3.41
CA ARG A 80 1.87 -23.38 2.30
C ARG A 80 2.47 -21.99 2.34
N GLU A 81 2.95 -21.55 1.18
CA GLU A 81 3.35 -20.17 0.97
C GLU A 81 2.12 -19.29 0.71
N PHE A 82 2.08 -18.12 1.34
CA PHE A 82 1.10 -17.08 1.11
C PHE A 82 1.80 -15.79 0.69
N LEU A 83 1.12 -15.06 -0.19
CA LEU A 83 1.43 -13.67 -0.50
C LEU A 83 0.30 -12.81 0.06
N LEU A 84 0.63 -11.99 1.06
CA LEU A 84 -0.29 -10.99 1.59
C LEU A 84 0.13 -9.62 1.03
N GLY A 85 -0.70 -9.10 0.12
CA GLY A 85 -0.60 -7.71 -0.29
C GLY A 85 -1.19 -6.82 0.80
N SER A 86 -0.37 -6.00 1.44
CA SER A 86 -0.84 -4.83 2.19
C SER A 86 -0.90 -3.67 1.19
N ALA A 87 -2.09 -3.23 0.79
CA ALA A 87 -2.24 -2.18 -0.20
C ALA A 87 -1.61 -0.87 0.33
N LYS A 88 -0.87 -0.15 -0.50
CA LYS A 88 -0.50 1.23 -0.14
C LYS A 88 -1.79 2.05 -0.15
N ALA A 89 -2.11 2.67 1.00
CA ALA A 89 -3.35 3.43 1.15
C ALA A 89 -3.47 4.55 0.09
N LEU A 90 -2.41 5.34 -0.04
CA LEU A 90 -2.21 6.31 -1.11
C LEU A 90 -0.94 5.95 -1.90
N THR A 91 -1.01 6.01 -3.23
CA THR A 91 0.18 5.99 -4.09
C THR A 91 0.30 7.29 -4.86
N LEU A 92 1.54 7.68 -5.16
CA LEU A 92 1.86 8.79 -6.06
C LEU A 92 3.00 8.35 -6.97
N GLU A 93 2.77 8.37 -8.27
CA GLU A 93 3.74 7.95 -9.30
C GLU A 93 3.79 8.97 -10.43
N TRP A 94 4.91 9.05 -11.15
CA TRP A 94 4.98 9.84 -12.38
C TRP A 94 4.13 9.16 -13.47
N GLY A 95 3.15 9.88 -14.02
CA GLY A 95 2.45 9.44 -15.23
C GLY A 95 3.30 9.74 -16.47
N VAL A 96 3.65 11.01 -16.62
CA VAL A 96 4.64 11.52 -17.57
C VAL A 96 5.71 12.24 -16.75
N TYR A 97 6.95 11.77 -16.87
CA TYR A 97 8.08 12.37 -16.14
C TYR A 97 8.23 13.86 -16.54
N PRO A 98 8.45 14.78 -15.58
CA PRO A 98 8.57 16.20 -15.88
C PRO A 98 9.68 16.46 -16.89
N ALA A 99 9.35 17.13 -17.99
CA ALA A 99 10.33 17.50 -19.02
C ALA A 99 10.28 19.01 -19.29
N VAL A 100 11.47 19.61 -19.48
CA VAL A 100 11.61 21.00 -19.91
C VAL A 100 11.52 21.07 -21.42
N GLN A 101 10.49 21.72 -21.94
CA GLN A 101 10.33 22.03 -23.37
C GLN A 101 10.47 23.54 -23.55
N SER A 102 11.65 23.98 -23.97
CA SER A 102 12.02 25.39 -24.12
C SER A 102 11.93 26.19 -22.80
N ASP A 103 10.77 26.77 -22.51
CA ASP A 103 10.43 27.54 -21.32
C ASP A 103 9.27 26.92 -20.53
N GLN A 104 8.75 25.76 -20.95
CA GLN A 104 7.68 25.06 -20.25
C GLN A 104 8.19 23.84 -19.52
N ILE A 105 7.64 23.59 -18.33
CA ILE A 105 7.71 22.28 -17.68
C ILE A 105 6.33 21.67 -17.77
N ASN A 106 6.23 20.45 -18.30
CA ASN A 106 5.00 19.69 -18.39
C ASN A 106 5.21 18.26 -17.88
N GLY A 107 4.17 17.66 -17.34
CA GLY A 107 4.16 16.26 -16.93
C GLY A 107 2.82 15.85 -16.34
N SER A 108 2.78 14.66 -15.74
CA SER A 108 1.62 14.22 -14.98
C SER A 108 2.04 13.34 -13.80
N VAL A 109 1.20 13.33 -12.78
CA VAL A 109 1.26 12.35 -11.69
C VAL A 109 0.03 11.47 -11.72
N LYS A 110 0.16 10.26 -11.18
CA LYS A 110 -0.94 9.32 -10.97
C LYS A 110 -1.12 9.07 -9.49
N VAL A 111 -2.35 9.20 -9.00
CA VAL A 111 -2.72 8.84 -7.63
C VAL A 111 -3.68 7.66 -7.60
N SER A 112 -3.55 6.82 -6.58
CA SER A 112 -4.46 5.70 -6.32
C SER A 112 -4.87 5.67 -4.85
N ASN A 113 -6.10 5.26 -4.59
CA ASN A 113 -6.64 4.98 -3.26
C ASN A 113 -6.87 3.49 -3.14
N GLY A 114 -6.02 2.82 -2.35
CA GLY A 114 -6.10 1.39 -2.07
C GLY A 114 -7.00 1.04 -0.90
N THR A 115 -7.81 1.99 -0.40
CA THR A 115 -8.63 1.83 0.80
C THR A 115 -10.12 1.81 0.47
N LYS A 116 -10.94 1.47 1.47
CA LYS A 116 -12.40 1.59 1.42
C LYS A 116 -12.93 2.97 1.81
N ASP A 117 -12.05 3.89 2.17
CA ASP A 117 -12.42 5.25 2.57
C ASP A 117 -12.37 6.19 1.37
N VAL A 118 -13.20 7.24 1.39
CA VAL A 118 -13.02 8.38 0.47
C VAL A 118 -11.89 9.25 1.02
N PHE A 119 -10.95 9.63 0.16
CA PHE A 119 -9.92 10.60 0.52
C PHE A 119 -10.34 12.00 0.08
N ASP A 120 -10.24 12.97 0.99
CA ASP A 120 -10.08 14.37 0.61
C ASP A 120 -8.62 14.53 0.14
N GLN A 121 -8.43 14.40 -1.17
CA GLN A 121 -7.12 14.33 -1.80
C GLN A 121 -6.70 15.73 -2.24
N THR A 122 -5.51 16.16 -1.83
CA THR A 122 -4.82 17.33 -2.38
C THR A 122 -3.53 16.88 -3.05
N VAL A 123 -3.28 17.34 -4.28
CA VAL A 123 -2.03 17.14 -5.01
C VAL A 123 -1.43 18.49 -5.36
N ILE A 124 -0.18 18.69 -4.97
CA ILE A 124 0.57 19.91 -5.24
C ILE A 124 1.83 19.52 -6.01
N VAL A 125 2.08 20.22 -7.12
CA VAL A 125 3.31 20.07 -7.91
C VAL A 125 3.99 21.42 -8.01
N VAL A 126 5.25 21.49 -7.61
CA VAL A 126 6.07 22.70 -7.64
C VAL A 126 7.41 22.43 -8.32
N ALA A 127 7.88 23.40 -9.10
CA ALA A 127 9.25 23.46 -9.59
C ALA A 127 10.06 24.39 -8.69
N VAL A 128 11.19 23.93 -8.18
CA VAL A 128 12.10 24.74 -7.36
C VAL A 128 13.37 24.97 -8.17
N ASN A 129 13.73 26.23 -8.39
CA ASN A 129 14.95 26.56 -9.13
C ASN A 129 16.21 26.42 -8.25
N GLU A 130 17.38 26.57 -8.87
CA GLU A 130 18.69 26.50 -8.19
C GLU A 130 18.91 27.54 -7.08
N TYR A 131 18.05 28.58 -7.01
CA TYR A 131 18.06 29.60 -5.96
C TYR A 131 17.04 29.33 -4.84
N GLY A 132 16.35 28.18 -4.88
CA GLY A 132 15.33 27.81 -3.89
C GLY A 132 13.97 28.48 -4.10
N LYS A 133 13.76 29.20 -5.20
CA LYS A 133 12.46 29.81 -5.52
C LYS A 133 11.52 28.76 -6.10
N ALA A 134 10.37 28.60 -5.46
CA ALA A 134 9.31 27.69 -5.90
C ALA A 134 8.35 28.36 -6.90
N PHE A 135 7.91 27.59 -7.88
CA PHE A 135 6.90 27.94 -8.87
C PHE A 135 5.85 26.84 -8.90
N ALA A 136 4.56 27.21 -8.81
CA ALA A 136 3.47 26.23 -8.91
C ALA A 136 3.36 25.70 -10.34
N LEU A 137 3.34 24.38 -10.49
CA LEU A 137 3.05 23.69 -11.76
C LEU A 137 1.64 23.11 -11.78
N GLY A 138 1.10 22.72 -10.64
CA GLY A 138 -0.22 22.13 -10.52
C GLY A 138 -0.74 22.14 -9.09
N TYR A 139 -2.04 22.32 -8.97
CA TYR A 139 -2.80 22.16 -7.73
C TYR A 139 -4.13 21.52 -8.09
N GLU A 140 -4.45 20.40 -7.46
CA GLU A 140 -5.77 19.79 -7.59
C GLU A 140 -6.22 19.26 -6.25
N ARG A 141 -7.49 19.52 -5.91
CA ARG A 141 -8.14 18.96 -4.73
C ARG A 141 -9.46 18.33 -5.15
N PHE A 142 -9.67 17.08 -4.74
CA PHE A 142 -10.84 16.30 -5.13
C PHE A 142 -11.07 15.11 -4.19
N ASP A 143 -12.27 14.55 -4.23
CA ASP A 143 -12.57 13.30 -3.55
C ASP A 143 -12.02 12.12 -4.36
N LEU A 144 -10.97 11.46 -3.87
CA LEU A 144 -10.49 10.22 -4.48
C LEU A 144 -11.25 9.03 -3.91
N LYS A 145 -12.08 8.41 -4.75
CA LYS A 145 -13.01 7.34 -4.35
C LYS A 145 -12.26 6.06 -3.92
N PRO A 146 -12.92 5.21 -3.12
CA PRO A 146 -12.38 3.90 -2.73
C PRO A 146 -11.91 3.06 -3.93
N ASP A 147 -10.88 2.25 -3.71
CA ASP A 147 -10.32 1.30 -4.68
C ASP A 147 -10.02 1.88 -6.07
N THR A 148 -9.81 3.20 -6.15
CA THR A 148 -9.55 3.89 -7.42
C THR A 148 -8.06 3.81 -7.75
N ALA A 149 -7.74 3.43 -8.99
CA ALA A 149 -6.35 3.29 -9.44
C ALA A 149 -6.02 4.26 -10.57
N ASN A 150 -4.80 4.81 -10.53
CA ASN A 150 -4.17 5.54 -11.63
C ASN A 150 -4.95 6.77 -12.13
N VAL A 151 -5.53 7.56 -11.23
CA VAL A 151 -6.11 8.87 -11.60
C VAL A 151 -4.99 9.79 -12.00
N GLU A 152 -4.97 10.18 -13.28
CA GLU A 152 -3.92 11.02 -13.85
C GLU A 152 -4.25 12.50 -13.70
N ILE A 153 -3.29 13.24 -13.15
CA ILE A 153 -3.34 14.68 -12.93
C ILE A 153 -2.22 15.30 -13.74
N LYS A 154 -2.59 16.09 -14.75
CA LYS A 154 -1.63 16.81 -15.58
C LYS A 154 -1.22 18.10 -14.88
N PHE A 155 0.05 18.47 -14.99
CA PHE A 155 0.56 19.74 -14.52
C PHE A 155 1.44 20.37 -15.60
N GLY A 156 1.60 21.68 -15.50
CA GLY A 156 2.56 22.37 -16.33
C GLY A 156 2.44 23.89 -16.25
N SER A 157 3.53 24.57 -16.55
CA SER A 157 3.59 26.03 -16.57
C SER A 157 4.79 26.51 -17.38
N SER A 158 4.69 27.75 -17.89
CA SER A 158 5.84 28.47 -18.44
C SER A 158 6.66 29.07 -17.29
N LEU A 159 7.95 28.74 -17.25
CA LEU A 159 8.89 29.19 -16.24
C LEU A 159 10.07 29.95 -16.88
N PRO A 160 10.73 30.85 -16.14
CA PRO A 160 11.99 31.43 -16.58
C PRO A 160 13.01 30.33 -16.94
N ARG A 161 13.91 30.63 -17.88
CA ARG A 161 15.02 29.71 -18.18
C ARG A 161 15.84 29.45 -16.91
N GLY A 162 16.15 28.19 -16.66
CA GLY A 162 16.91 27.76 -15.50
C GLY A 162 16.85 26.27 -15.30
N ARG A 163 17.56 25.80 -14.28
CA ARG A 163 17.47 24.41 -13.79
C ARG A 163 16.43 24.33 -12.68
N TYR A 164 15.63 23.28 -12.71
CA TYR A 164 14.55 23.06 -11.76
C TYR A 164 14.57 21.61 -11.25
N VAL A 165 14.23 21.45 -9.98
CA VAL A 165 13.79 20.18 -9.41
C VAL A 165 12.28 20.24 -9.26
N VAL A 166 11.57 19.26 -9.80
CA VAL A 166 10.11 19.19 -9.66
C VAL A 166 9.78 18.30 -8.47
N HIS A 167 9.01 18.83 -7.54
CA HIS A 167 8.47 18.11 -6.39
C HIS A 167 6.96 17.92 -6.58
N ALA A 168 6.48 16.71 -6.33
CA ALA A 168 5.06 16.42 -6.22
C ALA A 168 4.75 15.90 -4.82
N ASP A 169 3.68 16.41 -4.20
CA ASP A 169 3.22 16.01 -2.88
C ASP A 169 1.72 15.69 -2.97
N ALA A 170 1.36 14.49 -2.55
CA ALA A 170 -0.02 14.04 -2.48
C ALA A 170 -0.37 13.79 -1.01
N ILE A 171 -1.42 14.48 -0.54
CA ILE A 171 -1.95 14.39 0.82
C ILE A 171 -3.38 13.90 0.71
N ALA A 172 -3.69 12.78 1.36
CA ALA A 172 -5.03 12.23 1.46
C ALA A 172 -5.48 12.27 2.91
N GLU A 173 -6.58 12.96 3.18
CA GLU A 173 -7.19 12.99 4.51
C GLU A 173 -8.43 12.11 4.53
N VAL A 174 -8.62 11.38 5.64
CA VAL A 174 -9.88 10.71 5.97
C VAL A 174 -10.41 11.37 7.23
N PRO A 175 -11.15 12.51 7.12
CA PRO A 175 -11.50 13.34 8.27
C PRO A 175 -12.28 12.59 9.35
N ALA A 176 -13.19 11.70 8.94
CA ALA A 176 -14.00 10.88 9.84
C ALA A 176 -13.18 9.94 10.74
N LYS A 177 -11.93 9.64 10.35
CA LYS A 177 -11.01 8.78 11.11
C LYS A 177 -9.82 9.54 11.69
N ASN A 178 -9.73 10.86 11.44
CA ASN A 178 -8.56 11.66 11.79
C ASN A 178 -7.23 11.05 11.27
N LEU A 179 -7.26 10.54 10.03
CA LEU A 179 -6.10 9.92 9.37
C LEU A 179 -5.61 10.80 8.21
N ILE A 180 -4.28 10.85 8.06
CA ILE A 180 -3.62 11.55 6.96
C ILE A 180 -2.58 10.60 6.34
N TYR A 181 -2.68 10.38 5.03
CA TYR A 181 -1.66 9.72 4.22
C TYR A 181 -0.93 10.77 3.40
N ARG A 182 0.40 10.62 3.27
CA ARG A 182 1.23 11.54 2.47
C ARG A 182 2.30 10.78 1.70
N VAL A 183 2.45 11.11 0.42
CA VAL A 183 3.47 10.54 -0.46
C VAL A 183 4.11 11.67 -1.28
N ARG A 184 5.42 11.56 -1.56
CA ARG A 184 6.19 12.57 -2.29
C ARG A 184 6.99 11.97 -3.43
N LEU A 185 7.17 12.74 -4.49
CA LEU A 185 8.12 12.49 -5.57
C LEU A 185 9.02 13.70 -5.78
N GLN A 186 10.22 13.44 -6.31
CA GLN A 186 11.10 14.47 -6.86
C GLN A 186 11.80 13.95 -8.11
N THR A 187 12.19 14.86 -9.00
CA THR A 187 13.03 14.57 -10.18
C THR A 187 14.49 14.44 -9.82
#